data_AF-A0A6J4TI91-F1
#
_entry.id   AF-A0A6J4TI91-F1
#
_cell.length_a   1.000
_cell.length_b   1.000
_cell.length_c   1.000
_cell.angle_alpha   90.00
_cell.angle_beta   90.00
_cell.angle_gamma   90.00
#
_symmetry.space_group_name_H-M   'P 1'
#
loop_
_entity.id
_entity.type
_entity.pdbx_description
1 polymer ?
#
loop_
_entity_poly.entity_id
_entity_poly.type
_entity_poly.pdbx_seq_one_letter_code
_entity_poly.pdbx_strand_id
1 'polypeptide(L)'
;MVVAEEAGHTPGGARRWLGPLFGALVSVAAGVLFFRSVPLAELGAALGRVSPAWAALGFLALSADYLLRTWRWTAMLREERPAISVGEVAPSFMASIALNNVLPFRAGDVTRAVVFPKRLGIGRAFAAATLVVERLLDLVALLGLMAIGLFLARDRLGEDSFVRDMAELGAGLALLACAGALGGILLAPRLKRGLDGWAEA
;
A
#
# COMPACT_ATOMS: atom_id res chain seq x y z
N MET A 1 -54.35 3.48 13.21
CA MET A 1 -53.74 4.44 14.15
C MET A 1 -52.51 3.73 14.73
N VAL A 2 -51.26 4.00 14.38
CA VAL A 2 -50.63 5.01 13.53
C VAL A 2 -49.44 4.29 12.88
N VAL A 3 -49.40 4.32 11.55
CA VAL A 3 -48.17 4.17 10.78
C VAL A 3 -47.42 5.49 10.96
N ALA A 4 -46.24 5.45 11.56
CA ALA A 4 -45.29 6.55 11.55
C ALA A 4 -44.00 6.03 10.94
N GLU A 5 -43.93 6.22 9.64
CA GLU A 5 -42.75 6.12 8.78
C GLU A 5 -41.75 7.20 9.23
N GLU A 6 -40.70 6.81 9.97
CA GLU A 6 -39.59 7.71 10.23
C GLU A 6 -38.66 7.77 9.00
N ALA A 7 -38.91 8.80 8.19
CA ALA A 7 -37.97 9.35 7.24
C ALA A 7 -36.74 9.94 7.99
N GLY A 8 -35.71 9.12 8.20
CA GLY A 8 -34.44 9.52 8.82
C GLY A 8 -33.36 9.88 7.80
N HIS A 9 -33.35 11.14 7.37
CA HIS A 9 -32.21 11.94 6.89
C HIS A 9 -30.98 11.20 6.31
N THR A 10 -30.94 10.97 4.99
CA THR A 10 -29.70 10.54 4.31
C THR A 10 -28.62 11.61 4.43
N PRO A 11 -27.43 11.35 5.01
CA PRO A 11 -26.38 12.35 5.08
C PRO A 11 -25.80 12.62 3.68
N GLY A 12 -26.03 13.84 3.19
CA GLY A 12 -25.21 14.61 2.24
C GLY A 12 -24.61 13.87 1.04
N GLY A 13 -25.42 13.63 0.00
CA GLY A 13 -24.98 13.01 -1.26
C GLY A 13 -23.90 13.75 -2.04
N ALA A 14 -23.53 14.98 -1.68
CA ALA A 14 -22.44 15.75 -2.30
C ALA A 14 -21.06 15.43 -1.68
N ARG A 15 -20.99 15.17 -0.36
CA ARG A 15 -19.71 14.95 0.35
C ARG A 15 -19.00 13.66 -0.08
N ARG A 16 -19.77 12.65 -0.50
CA ARG A 16 -19.27 11.37 -1.04
C ARG A 16 -18.50 11.51 -2.36
N TRP A 17 -18.71 12.60 -3.12
CA TRP A 17 -18.04 12.82 -4.41
C TRP A 17 -16.81 13.71 -4.32
N LEU A 18 -16.58 14.39 -3.19
CA LEU A 18 -15.46 15.33 -3.04
C LEU A 18 -14.09 14.64 -3.22
N GLY A 19 -13.88 13.47 -2.62
CA GLY A 19 -12.64 12.72 -2.74
C GLY A 19 -12.33 12.28 -4.18
N PRO A 20 -13.25 11.58 -4.86
CA PRO A 20 -13.11 11.22 -6.28
C PRO A 20 -12.86 12.42 -7.19
N LEU A 21 -13.61 13.52 -7.01
CA LEU A 21 -13.47 14.72 -7.83
C LEU A 21 -12.14 15.42 -7.60
N PHE A 22 -11.66 15.48 -6.36
CA PHE A 22 -10.34 16.00 -6.05
C PHE A 22 -9.24 15.16 -6.71
N GLY A 23 -9.32 13.83 -6.60
CA GLY A 23 -8.38 12.92 -7.27
C GLY A 23 -8.37 13.13 -8.79
N ALA A 24 -9.54 13.21 -9.40
CA ALA A 24 -9.69 13.48 -10.83
C ALA A 24 -9.10 14.85 -11.22
N LEU A 25 -9.37 15.89 -10.42
CA LEU A 25 -8.82 17.23 -10.64
C LEU A 25 -7.29 17.21 -10.60
N VAL A 26 -6.70 16.56 -9.59
CA VAL A 26 -5.24 16.43 -9.47
C VAL A 26 -4.66 15.64 -10.65
N SER A 27 -5.29 14.54 -11.06
CA SER A 27 -4.85 13.76 -12.23
C SER A 27 -4.92 14.56 -13.52
N VAL A 28 -5.99 15.33 -13.75
CA VAL A 28 -6.13 16.19 -14.93
C VAL A 28 -5.10 17.31 -14.90
N ALA A 29 -4.92 17.98 -13.76
CA ALA A 29 -3.94 19.04 -13.58
C ALA A 29 -2.51 18.52 -13.87
N ALA A 30 -2.15 17.37 -13.30
CA ALA A 30 -0.86 16.72 -13.56
C ALA A 30 -0.70 16.33 -15.03
N GLY A 31 -1.75 15.80 -15.67
CA GLY A 31 -1.74 15.46 -17.10
C GLY A 31 -1.54 16.69 -17.98
N VAL A 32 -2.28 17.77 -17.73
CA VAL A 32 -2.11 19.06 -18.45
C VAL A 32 -0.70 19.59 -18.27
N LEU A 33 -0.16 19.53 -17.05
CA LEU A 33 1.20 19.98 -16.76
C LEU A 33 2.25 19.13 -17.49
N PHE A 34 2.06 17.81 -17.55
CA PHE A 34 2.91 16.90 -18.31
C PHE A 34 2.92 17.25 -19.80
N PHE A 35 1.75 17.34 -20.44
CA PHE A 35 1.66 17.63 -21.87
C PHE A 35 2.12 19.04 -22.25
N ARG A 36 2.09 20.00 -21.32
CA ARG A 36 2.65 21.34 -21.54
C ARG A 36 4.17 21.40 -21.37
N SER A 37 4.73 20.59 -20.48
CA SER A 37 6.14 20.63 -20.12
C SER A 37 7.02 19.67 -20.93
N VAL A 38 6.43 18.63 -21.54
CA VAL A 38 7.20 17.56 -22.21
C VAL A 38 6.95 17.55 -23.73
N PRO A 39 7.96 17.89 -24.55
CA PRO A 39 7.86 17.76 -26.01
C PRO A 39 7.72 16.29 -26.42
N LEU A 40 6.60 15.92 -27.05
CA LEU A 40 6.32 14.52 -27.41
C LEU A 40 7.35 13.92 -28.37
N ALA A 41 7.94 14.74 -29.25
CA ALA A 41 9.00 14.30 -30.15
C ALA A 41 10.26 13.89 -29.38
N GLU A 42 10.66 14.67 -28.37
CA GLU A 42 11.80 14.36 -27.52
C GLU A 42 11.55 13.13 -26.65
N LEU A 43 10.33 12.98 -26.14
CA LEU A 43 9.90 11.77 -25.42
C LEU A 43 10.03 10.52 -26.30
N GLY A 44 9.54 10.57 -27.54
CA GLY A 44 9.66 9.47 -28.49
C GLY A 44 11.12 9.13 -28.80
N ALA A 45 11.96 10.13 -29.04
CA ALA A 45 13.40 9.94 -29.25
C ALA A 45 14.13 9.40 -28.01
N ALA A 46 13.69 9.76 -26.81
CA ALA A 46 14.22 9.20 -25.56
C ALA A 46 13.83 7.72 -25.40
N LEU A 47 12.57 7.38 -25.65
CA LEU A 47 12.08 6.00 -25.59
C LEU A 47 12.78 5.09 -26.62
N GLY A 48 13.02 5.58 -27.82
CA GLY A 48 13.76 4.85 -28.86
C GLY A 48 15.23 4.57 -28.52
N ARG A 49 15.79 5.26 -27.53
CA ARG A 49 17.18 5.07 -27.05
C ARG A 49 17.27 4.17 -25.80
N VAL A 50 16.14 3.68 -25.29
CA VAL A 50 16.15 2.79 -24.13
C VAL A 50 16.85 1.49 -24.48
N SER A 51 17.86 1.13 -23.69
CA SER A 51 18.54 -0.15 -23.83
C SER A 51 17.58 -1.31 -23.50
N PRO A 52 17.45 -2.31 -24.38
CA PRO A 52 16.67 -3.51 -24.09
C PRO A 52 17.12 -4.24 -22.82
N ALA A 53 18.40 -4.16 -22.47
CA ALA A 53 18.94 -4.78 -21.26
C ALA A 53 18.36 -4.15 -19.99
N TRP A 54 18.25 -2.82 -19.95
CA TRP A 54 17.63 -2.11 -18.80
C TRP A 54 16.13 -2.37 -18.73
N ALA A 55 15.45 -2.44 -19.88
CA ALA A 55 14.03 -2.81 -19.92
C ALA A 55 13.80 -4.24 -19.39
N ALA A 56 14.64 -5.20 -19.82
CA ALA A 56 14.58 -6.57 -19.33
C ALA A 56 14.87 -6.66 -17.82
N LEU A 57 15.87 -5.94 -17.33
CA LEU A 57 16.17 -5.90 -15.89
C LEU A 57 15.00 -5.34 -15.09
N GLY A 58 14.35 -4.26 -15.56
CA GLY A 58 13.16 -3.71 -14.93
C GLY A 58 11.99 -4.70 -14.90
N PHE A 59 11.77 -5.43 -15.99
CA PHE A 59 10.75 -6.48 -16.05
C PHE A 59 11.04 -7.64 -15.10
N LEU A 60 12.29 -8.09 -15.01
CA LEU A 60 12.70 -9.15 -14.08
C LEU A 60 12.56 -8.70 -12.63
N ALA A 61 12.95 -7.46 -12.32
CA ALA A 61 12.79 -6.89 -10.98
C ALA A 61 11.30 -6.80 -10.57
N LEU A 62 10.43 -6.34 -11.48
CA LEU A 62 8.99 -6.30 -11.26
C LEU A 62 8.40 -7.70 -11.05
N SER A 63 8.83 -8.67 -11.86
CA SER A 63 8.38 -10.06 -11.72
C SER A 63 8.82 -10.66 -10.38
N ALA A 64 10.06 -10.41 -9.97
CA ALA A 64 10.59 -10.83 -8.68
C ALA A 64 9.82 -10.20 -7.51
N ASP A 65 9.47 -8.91 -7.60
CA ASP A 65 8.63 -8.23 -6.61
C ASP A 65 7.28 -8.95 -6.44
N TYR A 66 6.56 -9.19 -7.55
CA TYR A 66 5.26 -9.87 -7.46
C TYR A 66 5.36 -11.30 -6.92
N LEU A 67 6.41 -12.04 -7.28
CA LEU A 67 6.66 -13.38 -6.75
C LEU A 67 6.90 -13.32 -5.24
N LEU A 68 7.77 -12.42 -4.78
CA LEU A 68 8.09 -12.26 -3.36
C LEU A 68 6.87 -11.84 -2.56
N ARG A 69 6.07 -10.89 -3.06
CA ARG A 69 4.84 -10.43 -2.41
C ARG A 69 3.80 -11.55 -2.33
N THR A 70 3.66 -12.36 -3.38
CA THR A 70 2.77 -13.53 -3.39
C THR A 70 3.22 -14.58 -2.38
N TRP A 71 4.53 -14.88 -2.33
CA TRP A 71 5.11 -15.81 -1.37
C TRP A 71 4.93 -15.33 0.07
N ARG A 72 5.22 -14.05 0.34
CA ARG A 72 5.01 -13.41 1.65
C ARG A 72 3.56 -13.52 2.09
N TRP A 73 2.62 -13.22 1.20
CA TRP A 73 1.20 -13.33 1.56
C TRP A 73 0.77 -14.77 1.80
N THR A 74 1.25 -15.72 0.99
CA THR A 74 1.01 -17.15 1.21
C THR A 74 1.49 -17.57 2.59
N ALA A 75 2.67 -17.10 3.01
CA ALA A 75 3.20 -17.36 4.35
C ALA A 75 2.29 -16.80 5.47
N MET A 76 1.71 -15.61 5.30
CA MET A 76 0.75 -15.05 6.26
C MET A 76 -0.57 -15.86 6.31
N LEU A 77 -1.06 -16.34 5.16
CA LEU A 77 -2.29 -17.13 5.08
C LEU A 77 -2.15 -18.53 5.70
N ARG A 78 -0.92 -19.04 5.86
CA ARG A 78 -0.66 -20.34 6.48
C ARG A 78 -0.99 -20.40 7.97
N GLU A 79 -1.11 -19.25 8.63
CA GLU A 79 -1.59 -19.20 10.02
C GLU A 79 -3.03 -19.74 10.14
N GLU A 80 -3.88 -19.48 9.15
CA GLU A 80 -5.27 -19.98 9.12
C GLU A 80 -5.40 -21.27 8.30
N ARG A 81 -4.64 -21.42 7.20
CA ARG A 81 -4.63 -22.64 6.36
C ARG A 81 -3.19 -23.13 6.08
N PRO A 82 -2.59 -23.96 6.96
CA PRO A 82 -1.18 -24.34 6.87
C PRO A 82 -0.75 -24.99 5.55
N ALA A 83 -1.64 -25.74 4.90
CA ALA A 83 -1.35 -26.47 3.66
C ALA A 83 -1.47 -25.62 2.38
N ILE A 84 -1.82 -24.33 2.46
CA ILE A 84 -2.01 -23.50 1.27
C ILE A 84 -0.69 -23.29 0.51
N SER A 85 -0.75 -23.48 -0.80
CA SER A 85 0.39 -23.34 -1.71
C SER A 85 0.42 -21.97 -2.40
N VAL A 86 1.60 -21.55 -2.85
CA VAL A 86 1.77 -20.30 -3.63
C VAL A 86 0.95 -20.36 -4.93
N GLY A 87 0.83 -21.54 -5.55
CA GLY A 87 0.05 -21.73 -6.78
C GLY A 87 -1.45 -21.50 -6.60
N GLU A 88 -2.01 -21.80 -5.42
CA GLU A 88 -3.41 -21.49 -5.10
C GLU A 88 -3.63 -19.99 -4.87
N VAL A 89 -2.65 -19.31 -4.27
CA VAL A 89 -2.73 -17.89 -3.89
C VAL A 89 -2.44 -16.96 -5.07
N ALA A 90 -1.47 -17.31 -5.92
CA ALA A 90 -0.96 -16.45 -6.99
C ALA A 90 -2.04 -15.91 -7.94
N PRO A 91 -3.02 -16.69 -8.44
CA PRO A 91 -4.05 -16.16 -9.34
C PRO A 91 -4.89 -15.06 -8.70
N SER A 92 -5.26 -15.23 -7.41
CA SER A 92 -6.04 -14.24 -6.67
C SER A 92 -5.26 -12.95 -6.42
N PHE A 93 -3.95 -13.08 -6.15
CA PHE A 93 -3.07 -11.95 -5.97
C PHE A 93 -2.88 -11.18 -7.28
N MET A 94 -2.56 -11.87 -8.38
CA MET A 94 -2.37 -11.25 -9.69
C MET A 94 -3.66 -10.59 -10.20
N ALA A 95 -4.82 -11.23 -9.99
CA ALA A 95 -6.11 -10.62 -10.31
C ALA A 95 -6.34 -9.32 -9.52
N SER A 96 -6.01 -9.29 -8.23
CA SER A 96 -6.07 -8.08 -7.41
C SER A 96 -5.19 -6.96 -7.95
N ILE A 97 -3.96 -7.27 -8.36
CA ILE A 97 -3.04 -6.30 -8.96
C ILE A 97 -3.58 -5.78 -10.29
N ALA A 98 -4.06 -6.66 -11.16
CA ALA A 98 -4.66 -6.27 -12.43
C ALA A 98 -5.90 -5.36 -12.23
N LEU A 99 -6.76 -5.70 -11.26
CA LEU A 99 -7.92 -4.87 -10.93
C LEU A 99 -7.51 -3.50 -10.38
N ASN A 100 -6.43 -3.39 -9.60
CA ASN A 100 -5.94 -2.08 -9.13
C ASN A 100 -5.45 -1.16 -10.24
N ASN A 101 -5.07 -1.72 -11.40
CA ASN A 101 -4.64 -0.93 -12.56
C ASN A 101 -5.82 -0.41 -13.39
N VAL A 102 -7.01 -0.98 -13.22
CA VAL A 102 -8.21 -0.64 -14.01
C VAL A 102 -9.26 0.08 -13.16
N LEU A 103 -9.44 -0.37 -11.91
CA LEU A 103 -10.46 0.15 -11.02
C LEU A 103 -9.95 1.36 -10.22
N PRO A 104 -10.81 2.37 -10.01
CA PRO A 104 -10.47 3.49 -9.13
C PRO A 104 -10.33 3.04 -7.67
N PHE A 105 -9.70 3.87 -6.85
CA PHE A 105 -9.53 3.69 -5.40
C PHE A 105 -8.78 2.41 -4.98
N ARG A 106 -8.03 1.77 -5.89
CA ARG A 106 -7.36 0.49 -5.62
C ARG A 106 -8.35 -0.58 -5.11
N ALA A 107 -9.54 -0.61 -5.71
CA ALA A 107 -10.60 -1.55 -5.33
C ALA A 107 -10.21 -3.02 -5.53
N GLY A 108 -9.16 -3.32 -6.30
CA GLY A 108 -8.59 -4.66 -6.43
C GLY A 108 -8.14 -5.22 -5.07
N ASP A 109 -7.50 -4.41 -4.21
CA ASP A 109 -7.11 -4.86 -2.87
C ASP A 109 -8.31 -5.28 -2.00
N VAL A 110 -9.46 -4.64 -2.17
CA VAL A 110 -10.70 -5.02 -1.50
C VAL A 110 -11.16 -6.41 -1.95
N THR A 111 -11.00 -6.75 -3.23
CA THR A 111 -11.34 -8.09 -3.74
C THR A 111 -10.48 -9.18 -3.09
N ARG A 112 -9.19 -8.89 -2.85
CA ARG A 112 -8.26 -9.78 -2.13
C ARG A 112 -8.65 -9.98 -0.67
N ALA A 113 -9.19 -8.96 -0.01
CA ALA A 113 -9.61 -9.02 1.39
C ALA A 113 -11.01 -9.62 1.60
N VAL A 114 -11.92 -9.51 0.63
CA VAL A 114 -13.35 -9.81 0.84
C VAL A 114 -13.89 -10.90 -0.09
N VAL A 115 -13.44 -10.94 -1.34
CA VAL A 115 -14.00 -11.81 -2.38
C VAL A 115 -13.22 -13.12 -2.50
N PHE A 116 -11.91 -13.02 -2.72
CA PHE A 116 -11.05 -14.19 -2.94
C PHE A 116 -10.82 -15.10 -1.73
N PRO A 117 -10.85 -14.64 -0.47
CA PRO A 117 -10.64 -15.52 0.69
C PRO A 117 -11.61 -16.70 0.74
N LYS A 118 -12.87 -16.50 0.30
CA LYS A 118 -13.88 -17.58 0.22
C LYS A 118 -13.43 -18.75 -0.66
N ARG A 119 -12.71 -18.47 -1.76
CA ARG A 119 -12.19 -19.52 -2.67
C ARG A 119 -10.93 -20.20 -2.12
N LEU A 120 -10.19 -19.50 -1.27
CA LEU A 120 -8.96 -20.01 -0.64
C LEU A 120 -9.22 -20.79 0.65
N GLY A 121 -10.46 -20.79 1.15
CA GLY A 121 -10.82 -21.37 2.46
C GLY A 121 -10.29 -20.54 3.64
N ILE A 122 -10.17 -19.22 3.46
CA ILE A 122 -9.62 -18.26 4.43
C ILE A 122 -10.74 -17.34 4.90
N GLY A 123 -10.76 -16.99 6.19
CA GLY A 123 -11.69 -16.04 6.77
C GLY A 123 -11.49 -14.63 6.20
N ARG A 124 -12.58 -13.96 5.81
CA ARG A 124 -12.52 -12.58 5.26
C ARG A 124 -11.88 -11.59 6.23
N ALA A 125 -12.23 -11.68 7.51
CA ALA A 125 -11.67 -10.82 8.55
C ALA A 125 -10.16 -11.04 8.72
N PHE A 126 -9.73 -12.30 8.70
CA PHE A 126 -8.30 -12.66 8.76
C PHE A 126 -7.55 -12.15 7.52
N ALA A 127 -8.07 -12.39 6.31
CA ALA A 127 -7.48 -11.88 5.08
C ALA A 127 -7.36 -10.34 5.07
N ALA A 128 -8.41 -9.63 5.51
CA ALA A 128 -8.38 -8.17 5.64
C ALA A 128 -7.32 -7.70 6.66
N ALA A 129 -7.18 -8.40 7.80
CA ALA A 129 -6.15 -8.10 8.78
C ALA A 129 -4.73 -8.30 8.19
N THR A 130 -4.50 -9.38 7.44
CA THR A 130 -3.20 -9.58 6.76
C THR A 130 -2.86 -8.46 5.79
N LEU A 131 -3.86 -7.90 5.09
CA LEU A 131 -3.67 -6.74 4.21
C LEU A 131 -3.25 -5.49 5.00
N VAL A 132 -3.89 -5.20 6.13
CA VAL A 132 -3.51 -4.05 6.98
C VAL A 132 -2.09 -4.21 7.50
N VAL A 133 -1.73 -5.40 8.00
CA VAL A 133 -0.36 -5.70 8.45
C VAL A 133 0.63 -5.54 7.30
N GLU A 134 0.28 -6.02 6.10
CA GLU A 134 1.08 -5.82 4.89
C GLU A 134 1.34 -4.34 4.62
N ARG A 135 0.31 -3.48 4.67
CA ARG A 135 0.46 -2.04 4.42
C ARG A 135 1.28 -1.34 5.50
N LEU A 136 1.13 -1.74 6.76
CA LEU A 136 1.95 -1.21 7.85
C LEU A 136 3.43 -1.59 7.67
N LEU A 137 3.72 -2.84 7.33
CA LEU A 137 5.09 -3.28 7.07
C LEU A 137 5.69 -2.58 5.84
N ASP A 138 4.91 -2.42 4.78
CA ASP A 138 5.34 -1.69 3.57
C ASP A 138 5.61 -0.21 3.90
N LEU A 139 4.81 0.44 4.75
CA LEU A 139 5.03 1.81 5.21
C LEU A 139 6.28 1.93 6.08
N VAL A 140 6.49 1.01 7.01
CA VAL A 140 7.71 0.95 7.83
C VAL A 140 8.95 0.77 6.95
N ALA A 141 8.90 -0.13 5.98
CA ALA A 141 9.99 -0.34 5.04
C ALA A 141 10.26 0.94 4.23
N LEU A 142 9.21 1.58 3.71
CA LEU A 142 9.33 2.82 2.93
C LEU A 142 9.93 3.97 3.76
N LEU A 143 9.42 4.20 4.97
CA LEU A 143 9.92 5.24 5.87
C LEU A 143 11.35 4.96 6.34
N GLY A 144 11.67 3.70 6.65
CA GLY A 144 13.02 3.28 7.00
C GLY A 144 14.02 3.48 5.86
N LEU A 145 13.67 3.05 4.65
CA LEU A 145 14.50 3.25 3.46
C LEU A 145 14.66 4.74 3.13
N MET A 146 13.61 5.54 3.29
CA MET A 146 13.67 6.98 3.13
C MET A 146 14.63 7.61 4.13
N ALA A 147 14.54 7.25 5.42
CA ALA A 147 15.45 7.74 6.45
C ALA A 147 16.91 7.35 6.17
N ILE A 148 17.16 6.10 5.77
CA ILE A 148 18.50 5.64 5.38
C ILE A 148 19.02 6.43 4.17
N GLY A 149 18.19 6.59 3.13
CA GLY A 149 18.58 7.34 1.93
C GLY A 149 18.93 8.78 2.25
N LEU A 150 18.16 9.43 3.12
CA LEU A 150 18.37 10.80 3.53
C LEU A 150 19.64 10.96 4.38
N PHE A 151 19.90 10.01 5.27
CA PHE A 151 21.12 9.94 6.05
C PHE A 151 22.37 9.75 5.16
N LEU A 152 22.32 8.83 4.20
CA LEU A 152 23.41 8.59 3.26
C LEU A 152 23.64 9.78 2.31
N ALA A 153 22.58 10.51 1.98
CA ALA A 153 22.64 11.69 1.14
C ALA A 153 23.01 12.97 1.90
N ARG A 154 23.10 12.95 3.24
CA ARG A 154 23.23 14.15 4.08
C ARG A 154 24.34 15.11 3.62
N ASP A 155 25.48 14.55 3.21
CA ASP A 155 26.66 15.33 2.82
C ASP A 155 26.51 15.91 1.39
N ARG A 156 25.51 15.45 0.63
CA ARG A 156 25.17 15.92 -0.72
C ARG A 156 23.98 16.89 -0.76
N LEU A 157 23.29 17.12 0.36
CA LEU A 157 22.07 17.95 0.42
C LEU A 157 22.33 19.47 0.31
N GLY A 158 23.52 19.87 -0.12
CA GLY A 158 23.94 21.27 -0.24
C GLY A 158 24.54 21.84 1.04
N GLU A 159 25.09 23.05 0.95
CA GLU A 159 25.63 23.80 2.09
C GLU A 159 24.54 24.51 2.91
N ASP A 160 23.29 24.52 2.42
CA ASP A 160 22.17 25.14 3.12
C ASP A 160 21.83 24.34 4.38
N SER A 161 22.14 24.92 5.54
CA SER A 161 21.88 24.30 6.85
C SER A 161 20.39 24.02 7.05
N PHE A 162 19.50 24.84 6.48
CA PHE A 162 18.06 24.63 6.61
C PHE A 162 17.61 23.30 5.98
N VAL A 163 18.12 22.98 4.78
CA VAL A 163 17.77 21.75 4.06
C VAL A 163 18.29 20.52 4.82
N ARG A 164 19.51 20.61 5.35
CA ARG A 164 20.11 19.54 6.16
C ARG A 164 19.35 19.30 7.45
N ASP A 165 18.99 20.36 8.18
CA ASP A 165 18.25 20.27 9.43
C ASP A 165 16.85 19.68 9.22
N MET A 166 16.15 20.12 8.17
CA MET A 166 14.85 19.55 7.79
C MET A 166 14.96 18.06 7.42
N ALA A 167 16.04 17.69 6.73
CA ALA A 167 16.29 16.31 6.34
C ALA A 167 16.57 15.42 7.55
N GLU A 168 17.42 15.86 8.48
CA GLU A 168 17.72 15.13 9.71
C GLU A 168 16.49 14.97 10.60
N LEU A 169 15.69 16.04 10.76
CA LEU A 169 14.43 16.00 11.49
C LEU A 169 13.43 15.03 10.84
N GLY A 170 13.29 15.08 9.50
CA GLY A 170 12.44 14.18 8.73
C GLY A 170 12.86 12.71 8.88
N ALA A 171 14.16 12.42 8.82
CA ALA A 171 14.70 11.08 9.03
C ALA A 171 14.44 10.60 10.48
N GLY A 172 14.65 11.46 11.47
CA GLY A 172 14.38 11.15 12.88
C GLY A 172 12.92 10.80 13.14
N LEU A 173 11.98 11.60 12.61
CA LEU A 173 10.54 11.32 12.71
C LEU A 173 10.15 10.02 12.00
N ALA A 174 10.71 9.75 10.82
CA ALA A 174 10.47 8.51 10.09
C ALA A 174 10.94 7.28 10.89
N LEU A 175 12.12 7.34 11.53
CA LEU A 175 12.63 6.27 12.39
C LEU A 175 11.76 6.06 13.64
N LEU A 176 11.30 7.13 14.27
CA LEU A 176 10.37 7.06 15.40
C LEU A 176 9.05 6.41 15.00
N ALA A 177 8.48 6.78 13.85
CA ALA A 177 7.27 6.16 13.31
C ALA A 177 7.47 4.66 13.04
N CYS A 178 8.62 4.27 12.47
CA CYS A 178 8.99 2.87 12.26
C CYS A 178 9.08 2.10 13.58
N ALA A 179 9.76 2.65 14.58
CA ALA A 179 9.91 2.03 15.89
C ALA A 179 8.55 1.84 16.59
N GLY A 180 7.68 2.85 16.54
CA GLY A 180 6.33 2.78 17.09
C GLY A 180 5.46 1.72 16.40
N ALA A 181 5.49 1.69 15.06
CA ALA A 181 4.72 0.70 14.28
C ALA A 181 5.21 -0.74 14.53
N LEU A 182 6.53 -0.97 14.52
CA LEU A 182 7.13 -2.28 14.82
C LEU A 182 6.85 -2.69 16.27
N GLY A 183 6.99 -1.78 17.23
CA GLY A 183 6.64 -2.01 18.62
C GLY A 183 5.18 -2.45 18.78
N GLY A 184 4.25 -1.74 18.13
CA GLY A 184 2.84 -2.10 18.12
C GLY A 184 2.59 -3.50 17.55
N ILE A 185 3.21 -3.83 16.40
CA ILE A 185 3.08 -5.16 15.77
C ILE A 185 3.63 -6.27 16.67
N LEU A 186 4.81 -6.08 17.29
CA LEU A 186 5.47 -7.09 18.11
C LEU A 186 4.85 -7.26 19.51
N LEU A 187 4.18 -6.22 20.02
CA LEU A 187 3.51 -6.25 21.32
C LEU A 187 2.04 -6.67 21.22
N ALA A 188 1.41 -6.56 20.05
CA ALA A 188 0.01 -6.96 19.86
C ALA A 188 -0.30 -8.42 20.32
N PRO A 189 0.52 -9.44 20.00
CA PRO A 189 0.29 -10.80 20.49
C PRO A 189 0.50 -10.96 22.01
N ARG A 190 1.29 -10.07 22.64
CA ARG A 190 1.53 -10.08 24.10
C ARG A 190 0.38 -9.41 24.85
N LEU A 191 -0.11 -8.29 24.34
CA LEU A 191 -1.27 -7.58 24.89
C LEU A 191 -2.54 -8.45 24.85
N LYS A 192 -2.78 -9.15 23.73
CA LYS A 192 -3.91 -10.08 23.62
C LYS A 192 -3.84 -11.19 24.69
N ARG A 193 -2.68 -11.84 24.85
CA ARG A 193 -2.50 -12.88 25.88
C ARG A 193 -2.68 -12.38 27.31
N GLY A 194 -2.25 -11.14 27.58
CA GLY A 194 -2.49 -10.49 28.86
C GLY A 194 -3.99 -10.33 29.13
N LEU A 195 -4.72 -9.71 28.20
CA LEU A 195 -6.16 -9.48 28.33
C LEU A 195 -6.97 -10.77 28.46
N ASP A 196 -6.65 -11.79 27.68
CA ASP A 196 -7.32 -13.10 27.75
C ASP A 196 -7.12 -13.72 29.16
N GLY A 197 -5.94 -13.58 29.76
CA GLY A 197 -5.66 -14.05 31.13
C GLY A 197 -6.34 -13.25 32.26
N TRP A 198 -6.72 -11.98 32.04
CA TRP A 198 -7.54 -11.21 32.99
C TRP A 198 -9.03 -11.54 32.88
N ALA A 199 -9.49 -12.00 31.71
CA ALA A 199 -10.89 -12.39 31.51
C ALA A 199 -11.20 -13.79 32.09
N GLU A 200 -10.18 -14.61 32.27
CA GLU A 200 -10.27 -15.95 32.88
C GLU A 200 -10.04 -15.96 34.41
N ALA A 201 -9.70 -14.81 35.01
CA ALA A 201 -9.45 -14.63 36.45
C ALA A 201 -10.62 -13.94 37.17
#